data_AF-A0A7Y9ZPK1-F1
#
_entry.id   AF-A0A7Y9ZPK1-F1
#
_cell.length_a   1.000
_cell.length_b   1.000
_cell.length_c   1.000
_cell.angle_alpha   90.00
_cell.angle_beta   90.00
_cell.angle_gamma   90.00
#
_symmetry.space_group_name_H-M   'P 1'
#
loop_
_entity.id
_entity.type
_entity.pdbx_description
1 polymer ?
#
loop_
_entity_poly.entity_id
_entity_poly.type
_entity_poly.pdbx_seq_one_letter_code
_entity_poly.pdbx_strand_id
1 'polypeptide(L)'
;MSYLMLYGSGWTQRWRIAVGMEDDVRSQISQVGNETTGVLNVLDPGSDNEATLVVSWARVAAAVVLDTAAEETRSSTGQYA
;
A
#
# COMPACT_ATOMS: atom_id res chain seq x y z
N MET A 1 -11.15 4.08 -2.57
CA MET A 1 -9.86 3.96 -3.30
C MET A 1 -8.85 3.38 -2.33
N SER A 2 -7.94 2.52 -2.79
CA SER A 2 -6.99 1.88 -1.87
C SER A 2 -5.56 2.29 -2.21
N TYR A 3 -4.74 2.45 -1.18
CA TYR A 3 -3.34 2.86 -1.31
C TYR A 3 -2.43 1.85 -0.63
N LEU A 4 -1.33 1.51 -1.30
CA LEU A 4 -0.23 0.75 -0.74
C LEU A 4 0.79 1.72 -0.16
N MET A 5 1.02 1.62 1.15
CA MET A 5 2.10 2.28 1.85
C MET A 5 3.23 1.27 2.07
N LEU A 6 4.43 1.59 1.60
CA LEU A 6 5.64 0.81 1.82
C LEU A 6 6.62 1.62 2.67
N TYR A 7 7.14 1.00 3.71
CA TYR A 7 8.13 1.58 4.61
C TYR A 7 9.40 0.74 4.55
N GLY A 8 10.54 1.40 4.33
CA GLY A 8 11.85 0.78 4.46
C GLY A 8 12.81 1.68 5.21
N SER A 9 14.06 1.24 5.35
CA SER A 9 15.07 2.01 6.07
C SER A 9 15.37 3.34 5.34
N GLY A 10 14.86 4.45 5.89
CA GLY A 10 15.08 5.79 5.35
C GLY A 10 14.18 6.19 4.19
N TRP A 11 13.13 5.41 3.87
CA TRP A 11 12.21 5.76 2.78
C TRP A 11 10.76 5.34 3.06
N THR A 12 9.84 6.11 2.50
CA THR A 12 8.39 5.82 2.49
C THR A 12 7.90 6.01 1.06
N GLN A 13 7.11 5.05 0.56
CA GLN A 13 6.48 5.14 -0.75
C GLN A 13 4.98 4.95 -0.60
N ARG A 14 4.21 5.69 -1.40
CA ARG A 14 2.76 5.60 -1.47
C ARG A 14 2.33 5.40 -2.91
N TRP A 15 1.62 4.31 -3.16
CA TRP A 15 1.11 3.96 -4.47
C TRP A 15 -0.39 3.77 -4.41
N ARG A 16 -1.11 4.20 -5.44
CA ARG A 16 -2.53 3.89 -5.58
C ARG A 16 -2.66 2.48 -6.14
N ILE A 17 -3.51 1.65 -5.55
CA ILE A 17 -3.73 0.27 -6.01
C ILE A 17 -4.68 0.31 -7.21
N ALA A 18 -4.37 -0.46 -8.24
CA ALA A 18 -5.27 -0.62 -9.39
C ALA A 18 -6.55 -1.33 -8.95
N VAL A 19 -7.69 -0.92 -9.52
CA VAL A 19 -9.01 -1.45 -9.13
C VAL A 19 -9.05 -2.96 -9.36
N GLY A 20 -9.47 -3.73 -8.34
CA GLY A 20 -9.57 -5.20 -8.41
C GLY A 20 -8.27 -5.94 -8.07
N MET A 21 -7.17 -5.22 -7.78
CA MET A 21 -5.88 -5.79 -7.41
C MET A 21 -5.62 -5.78 -5.89
N GLU A 22 -6.61 -5.36 -5.10
CA GLU A 22 -6.47 -5.21 -3.65
C GLU A 22 -6.12 -6.53 -2.96
N ASP A 23 -6.74 -7.64 -3.36
CA ASP A 23 -6.48 -8.96 -2.79
C ASP A 23 -5.08 -9.49 -3.15
N ASP A 24 -4.62 -9.22 -4.38
CA ASP A 24 -3.27 -9.58 -4.82
C ASP A 24 -2.22 -8.78 -4.04
N VAL A 25 -2.45 -7.48 -3.85
CA VAL A 25 -1.57 -6.64 -3.02
C VAL A 25 -1.55 -7.12 -1.58
N ARG A 26 -2.71 -7.47 -0.99
CA ARG A 26 -2.78 -8.01 0.38
C ARG A 26 -2.02 -9.33 0.50
N SER A 27 -2.16 -10.22 -0.48
CA SER A 27 -1.43 -11.50 -0.53
C SER A 27 0.09 -11.27 -0.56
N GLN A 28 0.55 -10.31 -1.37
CA GLN A 28 1.97 -10.00 -1.51
C GLN A 28 2.57 -9.35 -0.24
N ILE A 29 1.81 -8.58 0.53
CA ILE A 29 2.28 -7.99 1.79
C ILE A 29 2.68 -9.06 2.82
N SER A 30 2.14 -10.28 2.73
CA SER A 30 2.58 -11.40 3.58
C SER A 30 4.07 -11.75 3.40
N GLN A 31 4.70 -11.27 2.33
CA GLN A 31 6.09 -11.55 1.99
C GLN A 31 7.08 -10.54 2.58
N VAL A 32 6.62 -9.49 3.26
CA VAL A 32 7.48 -8.47 3.89
C VAL A 32 8.55 -9.13 4.77
N GLY A 33 9.80 -8.71 4.61
CA GLY A 33 10.95 -9.26 5.34
C GLY A 33 11.56 -10.53 4.73
N ASN A 34 10.91 -11.14 3.72
CA ASN A 34 11.46 -12.30 3.00
C ASN A 34 12.33 -11.86 1.81
N GLU A 35 13.23 -12.74 1.35
CA GLU A 35 14.11 -12.49 0.20
C GLU A 35 13.40 -12.51 -1.17
N THR A 36 12.06 -12.52 -1.17
CA THR A 36 11.24 -12.53 -2.38
C THR A 36 11.09 -11.13 -2.98
N THR A 37 10.86 -11.09 -4.29
CA THR A 37 10.53 -9.87 -5.03
C THR A 37 9.07 -9.95 -5.45
N GLY A 38 8.27 -8.95 -5.06
CA GLY A 38 6.89 -8.80 -5.47
C GLY A 38 6.76 -7.95 -6.72
N VAL A 39 5.77 -8.27 -7.54
CA VAL A 39 5.37 -7.48 -8.70
C VAL A 39 3.93 -7.07 -8.49
N LEU A 40 3.67 -5.77 -8.42
CA LEU A 40 2.37 -5.22 -8.07
C LEU A 40 1.88 -4.30 -9.19
N ASN A 41 0.62 -4.44 -9.55
CA ASN A 41 -0.05 -3.51 -10.45
C ASN A 41 -0.57 -2.33 -9.63
N VAL A 42 0.02 -1.16 -9.85
CA VAL A 42 -0.33 0.10 -9.19
C VAL A 42 -0.72 1.13 -10.23
N LEU A 43 -1.23 2.26 -9.79
CA LEU A 43 -1.53 3.40 -10.66
C LEU A 43 -0.43 4.45 -10.48
N ASP A 44 0.12 4.91 -11.61
CA ASP A 44 1.13 5.96 -11.64
C ASP A 44 0.54 7.26 -11.07
N PRO A 45 1.19 7.90 -10.07
CA PRO A 45 0.65 9.06 -9.39
C PRO A 45 0.55 10.32 -10.27
N GLY A 46 1.23 10.36 -11.41
CA GLY A 46 1.22 11.52 -12.33
C GLY A 46 0.21 11.39 -13.47
N SER A 47 -0.20 10.17 -13.82
CA SER A 47 -0.95 9.91 -15.05
C SER A 47 -2.15 8.97 -14.89
N ASP A 48 -2.39 8.44 -13.69
CA ASP A 48 -3.48 7.51 -13.38
C ASP A 48 -3.49 6.22 -14.24
N ASN A 49 -2.44 5.99 -15.03
CA ASN A 49 -2.24 4.80 -15.83
C ASN A 49 -1.73 3.65 -14.97
N GLU A 50 -2.04 2.42 -15.37
CA GLU A 50 -1.45 1.23 -14.76
C GLU A 50 0.06 1.20 -14.97
N ALA A 51 0.76 0.91 -13.88
CA ALA A 51 2.20 0.78 -13.81
C ALA A 51 2.56 -0.47 -12.99
N THR A 52 3.66 -1.10 -13.36
CA THR A 52 4.20 -2.25 -12.63
C THR A 52 5.22 -1.79 -11.61
N LEU A 53 4.93 -1.99 -10.34
CA LEU A 53 5.86 -1.75 -9.23
C LEU A 53 6.57 -3.04 -8.85
N VAL A 54 7.90 -3.05 -8.94
CA VAL A 54 8.75 -4.17 -8.50
C VAL A 54 9.31 -3.85 -7.12
N VAL A 55 9.02 -4.69 -6.14
CA VAL A 55 9.35 -4.48 -4.73
C VAL A 55 10.23 -5.60 -4.22
N SER A 56 11.43 -5.27 -3.70
CA SER A 56 12.24 -6.22 -2.94
C SER A 56 11.74 -6.26 -1.50
N TRP A 57 11.03 -7.33 -1.12
CA TRP A 57 10.38 -7.43 0.18
C TRP A 57 11.36 -7.49 1.36
N ALA A 58 12.59 -7.96 1.10
CA ALA A 58 13.68 -7.96 2.08
C ALA A 58 14.07 -6.55 2.55
N ARG A 59 13.80 -5.52 1.73
CA ARG A 59 14.10 -4.11 2.05
C ARG A 59 12.91 -3.35 2.62
N VAL A 60 11.75 -3.99 2.68
CA VAL A 60 10.52 -3.44 3.25
C VAL A 60 10.48 -3.84 4.72
N ALA A 61 10.45 -2.85 5.60
CA ALA A 61 10.27 -3.03 7.04
C ALA A 61 8.80 -3.23 7.39
N ALA A 62 7.89 -2.55 6.68
CA ALA A 62 6.46 -2.70 6.86
C ALA A 62 5.71 -2.33 5.56
N ALA A 63 4.54 -2.92 5.34
CA ALA A 63 3.64 -2.54 4.27
C ALA A 63 2.19 -2.52 4.77
N VAL A 64 1.40 -1.54 4.32
CA VAL A 64 0.02 -1.32 4.77
C VAL A 64 -0.86 -0.98 3.57
N VAL A 65 -2.06 -1.56 3.51
CA VAL A 65 -3.12 -1.11 2.59
C VAL A 65 -4.05 -0.16 3.34
N LEU A 66 -4.21 1.05 2.81
CA LEU A 66 -5.16 2.04 3.30
C LEU A 66 -6.37 2.07 2.36
N ASP A 67 -7.50 1.55 2.82
CA ASP A 67 -8.77 1.68 2.11
C ASP A 67 -9.42 3.02 2.49
N THR A 68 -9.59 3.93 1.53
CA THR A 68 -10.36 5.18 1.73
C THR A 68 -11.86 4.97 1.62
N ALA A 69 -12.33 3.72 1.67
CA ALA A 69 -13.74 3.37 1.71
C ALA A 69 -14.31 3.60 3.13
N ALA A 70 -14.16 4.82 3.65
CA ALA A 70 -14.90 5.37 4.77
C ALA A 70 -14.59 6.87 4.93
N GLU A 71 -15.12 7.72 4.04
CA GLU A 71 -15.70 8.97 4.55
C GLU A 71 -17.07 8.64 5.15
N GLU A 72 -17.09 7.86 6.23
CA GLU A 72 -18.11 8.08 7.25
C GLU A 72 -17.55 9.18 8.13
N THR A 73 -18.21 10.33 8.12
CA THR A 73 -18.04 11.43 9.07
C THR A 73 -18.19 10.91 10.51
N ARG A 74 -17.15 10.31 11.07
CA ARG A 74 -17.04 10.16 12.53
C ARG A 74 -16.47 11.46 13.06
N SER A 75 -17.36 12.33 13.51
CA SER A 75 -17.04 13.37 14.49
C SER A 75 -16.24 12.71 15.62
N SER A 76 -14.93 12.90 15.60
CA SER A 76 -14.04 12.46 16.66
C SER A 76 -14.07 13.48 17.78
N THR A 77 -15.05 13.36 18.67
CA THR A 77 -14.88 13.73 20.07
C THR A 77 -14.44 12.48 20.82
N GLY A 78 -13.20 12.05 20.61
CA GLY A 78 -12.56 10.97 21.34
C GLY A 78 -11.31 11.51 22.03
N GLN A 79 -11.47 11.97 23.27
CA GLN A 79 -10.36 12.27 24.18
C GLN A 79 -9.59 10.98 24.49
N TYR A 80 -8.26 11.03 24.39
CA TYR A 80 -7.39 10.06 25.03
C TYR A 80 -7.17 10.53 26.48
N ALA A 81 -7.57 9.69 27.45
CA ALA A 81 -7.19 9.80 28.85
C ALA A 81 -6.06 8.81 29.15
#